data_AF-A0A067BZN2-F1
#
_entry.id   AF-A0A067BZN2-F1
#
_cell.length_a   1.000
_cell.length_b   1.000
_cell.length_c   1.000
_cell.angle_alpha   90.00
_cell.angle_beta   90.00
_cell.angle_gamma   90.00
#
_symmetry.space_group_name_H-M   'P 1'
#
loop_
_entity.id
_entity.type
_entity.pdbx_description
1 polymer ?
#
loop_
_entity_poly.entity_id
_entity_poly.type
_entity_poly.pdbx_seq_one_letter_code
_entity_poly.pdbx_strand_id
1 'polypeptide(L)'
;MAPHHTLATLLYADEGARAVPPPHLRWSTMLSVEDVFTIAPEKDHVYWQWHLTPLACLPLYNSSMLAPSLPASFFTAGHSDQTKTANVTYPNPECEILCDQDTPALQHNVDANVARCPLRNDAEYNARLAGYLRQPLPLQLSPAHAPYIAPFSDTTKLREGKPWEYCLPIRPQQCGARRGIKTTLFETPQSKPCRSAVLQILLENMLEVIDELHLPSFVYFGTLLGAWRDEAIIPHTADVDVVLPSYTNWTHVQDVMWARGFYVFERDIHGACVASHHPLASLLYAPNQTRTDSSMHGTPYLDLYMWKKEYAASTAFIQVETANAKLTASQVFPLTCNHTIFGSPVPGIQHPEAMFKSEYGDTYDVDPNLRLAACESYCDYQLVPNKNAARA
;
A
#
# COMPACT_ATOMS: atom_id res chain seq x y z
N MET A 1 -10.28 -20.61 25.85
CA MET A 1 -8.89 -20.17 25.64
C MET A 1 -8.55 -20.49 24.19
N ALA A 2 -8.48 -19.48 23.34
CA ALA A 2 -8.47 -19.67 21.88
C ALA A 2 -7.02 -19.85 21.36
N PRO A 3 -6.71 -20.98 20.71
CA PRO A 3 -5.36 -21.34 20.29
C PRO A 3 -5.11 -20.95 18.82
N HIS A 4 -4.50 -19.80 18.54
CA HIS A 4 -4.15 -19.43 17.16
C HIS A 4 -2.78 -18.74 17.07
N HIS A 5 -1.74 -19.57 17.16
CA HIS A 5 -0.42 -19.32 16.57
C HIS A 5 -0.26 -20.23 15.35
N THR A 6 0.56 -19.77 14.41
CA THR A 6 1.01 -20.34 13.12
C THR A 6 1.24 -21.86 13.08
N LEU A 7 1.39 -22.54 14.23
CA LEU A 7 1.48 -24.00 14.33
C LEU A 7 0.15 -24.73 14.03
N ALA A 8 -1.00 -24.12 14.32
CA ALA A 8 -2.30 -24.76 14.09
C ALA A 8 -2.63 -24.91 12.58
N THR A 9 -2.20 -23.96 11.75
CA THR A 9 -2.41 -24.03 10.29
C THR A 9 -1.59 -25.15 9.64
N LEU A 10 -0.44 -25.50 10.22
CA LEU A 10 0.39 -26.63 9.78
C LEU A 10 -0.11 -27.98 10.31
N LEU A 11 -0.77 -28.01 11.48
CA LEU A 11 -1.19 -29.26 12.15
C LEU A 11 -2.65 -29.66 11.89
N TYR A 12 -3.49 -28.77 11.35
CA TYR A 12 -4.92 -29.04 11.04
C TYR A 12 -5.26 -28.84 9.55
N ALA A 13 -4.30 -29.12 8.66
CA ALA A 13 -4.41 -28.90 7.21
C ALA A 13 -5.59 -29.62 6.53
N ASP A 14 -6.19 -30.64 7.15
CA ASP A 14 -7.32 -31.38 6.56
C ASP A 14 -8.64 -30.60 6.55
N GLU A 15 -8.81 -29.56 7.36
CA GLU A 15 -10.02 -28.70 7.34
C GLU A 15 -9.76 -27.30 6.75
N GLY A 16 -8.51 -26.99 6.39
CA GLY A 16 -8.03 -25.66 5.99
C GLY A 16 -8.04 -25.34 4.49
N ALA A 17 -8.54 -26.23 3.62
CA ALA A 17 -8.44 -26.10 2.15
C ALA A 17 -9.16 -24.89 1.51
N ARG A 18 -9.68 -23.94 2.31
CA ARG A 18 -10.36 -22.71 1.82
C ARG A 18 -9.82 -21.41 2.39
N ALA A 19 -8.83 -21.44 3.30
CA ALA A 19 -8.21 -20.23 3.81
C ALA A 19 -6.98 -19.88 2.96
N VAL A 20 -7.11 -18.91 2.05
CA VAL A 20 -5.97 -18.37 1.30
C VAL A 20 -5.09 -17.58 2.27
N PRO A 21 -3.82 -17.97 2.51
CA PRO A 21 -2.93 -17.21 3.38
C PRO A 21 -2.60 -15.84 2.76
N PRO A 22 -2.23 -14.84 3.60
CA PRO A 22 -1.75 -13.55 3.13
C PRO A 22 -0.60 -13.72 2.11
N PRO A 23 -0.49 -12.87 1.08
CA PRO A 23 0.53 -12.99 0.02
C PRO A 23 1.97 -13.10 0.53
N HIS A 24 2.35 -12.31 1.54
CA HIS A 24 3.66 -12.41 2.20
C HIS A 24 3.86 -13.68 3.05
N LEU A 25 2.82 -14.49 3.25
CA LEU A 25 2.84 -15.81 3.87
C LEU A 25 2.54 -16.93 2.87
N ARG A 26 2.30 -16.61 1.58
CA ARG A 26 2.29 -17.56 0.46
C ARG A 26 3.73 -17.94 0.11
N TRP A 27 4.44 -18.46 1.11
CA TRP A 27 5.68 -19.17 0.85
C TRP A 27 5.30 -20.60 0.45
N SER A 28 6.03 -21.10 -0.54
CA SER A 28 6.03 -22.49 -0.97
C SER A 28 5.82 -23.44 0.22
N THR A 29 4.78 -24.27 0.15
CA THR A 29 4.63 -25.39 1.08
C THR A 29 5.85 -26.28 0.93
N MET A 30 6.76 -26.23 1.92
CA MET A 30 7.92 -27.12 1.93
C MET A 30 7.44 -28.52 2.30
N LEU A 31 7.43 -29.41 1.32
CA LEU A 31 7.26 -30.83 1.56
C LEU A 31 8.65 -31.45 1.74
N SER A 32 8.90 -32.01 2.92
CA SER A 32 9.99 -32.97 3.09
C SER A 32 9.58 -34.27 2.41
N VAL A 33 10.23 -34.59 1.30
CA VAL A 33 10.16 -35.92 0.69
C VAL A 33 11.60 -36.42 0.63
N GLU A 34 11.90 -37.47 1.39
CA GLU A 34 13.16 -38.23 1.29
C GLU A 34 14.44 -37.38 1.38
N ASP A 35 14.50 -36.42 2.30
CA ASP A 35 15.65 -35.54 2.52
C ASP A 35 16.05 -34.65 1.31
N VAL A 36 15.14 -34.50 0.33
CA VAL A 36 15.32 -33.62 -0.83
C VAL A 36 14.34 -32.44 -0.77
N PHE A 37 14.89 -31.22 -0.82
CA PHE A 37 14.11 -30.00 -0.93
C PHE A 37 13.40 -29.94 -2.27
N THR A 38 12.07 -29.96 -2.25
CA THR A 38 11.26 -29.75 -3.46
C THR A 38 10.46 -28.48 -3.29
N ILE A 39 10.86 -27.40 -3.97
CA ILE A 39 10.04 -26.19 -4.08
C ILE A 39 8.88 -26.53 -5.01
N ALA A 40 7.66 -26.60 -4.47
CA ALA A 40 6.48 -26.79 -5.29
C ALA A 40 6.35 -25.60 -6.26
N PRO A 41 6.14 -25.84 -7.56
CA PRO A 41 5.95 -24.77 -8.53
C PRO A 41 4.56 -24.17 -8.31
N GLU A 42 4.45 -23.15 -7.47
CA GLU A 42 3.22 -22.38 -7.37
C GLU A 42 3.17 -21.43 -8.58
N LYS A 43 2.13 -21.58 -9.41
CA LYS A 43 2.04 -20.97 -10.74
C LYS A 43 1.82 -19.45 -10.72
N ASP A 44 1.58 -18.85 -9.56
CA ASP A 44 0.96 -17.53 -9.46
C ASP A 44 1.75 -16.49 -8.62
N HIS A 45 3.03 -16.74 -8.31
CA HIS A 45 3.88 -15.71 -7.68
C HIS A 45 5.24 -15.58 -8.39
N VAL A 46 5.60 -14.35 -8.79
CA VAL A 46 6.77 -14.05 -9.63
C VAL A 46 8.03 -13.90 -8.79
N TYR A 47 8.38 -14.92 -8.00
CA TYR A 47 9.78 -15.14 -7.65
C TYR A 47 10.24 -16.42 -8.33
N TRP A 48 11.07 -16.24 -9.35
CA TRP A 48 11.66 -17.35 -10.07
C TRP A 48 12.61 -18.09 -9.13
N GLN A 49 12.75 -19.41 -9.32
CA GLN A 49 13.57 -20.29 -8.48
C GLN A 49 15.01 -19.79 -8.28
N TRP A 50 15.55 -19.03 -9.23
CA TRP A 50 16.88 -18.41 -9.18
C TRP A 50 16.98 -17.16 -8.28
N HIS A 51 15.86 -16.53 -7.91
CA HIS A 51 15.83 -15.45 -6.92
C HIS A 51 15.92 -15.96 -5.47
N LEU A 52 15.65 -17.25 -5.25
CA LEU A 52 15.61 -17.84 -3.91
C LEU A 52 16.94 -18.49 -3.51
N THR A 53 17.88 -18.69 -4.45
CA THR A 53 19.16 -19.35 -4.19
C THR A 53 20.16 -19.11 -5.33
N PRO A 54 21.47 -18.94 -5.07
CA PRO A 54 22.47 -19.51 -5.95
C PRO A 54 22.48 -21.03 -5.71
N LEU A 55 21.97 -21.81 -6.66
CA LEU A 55 21.96 -23.29 -6.61
C LEU A 55 23.36 -23.91 -6.39
N ALA A 56 24.42 -23.14 -6.65
CA ALA A 56 25.80 -23.54 -6.43
C ALA A 56 26.20 -23.71 -4.96
N CYS A 57 25.48 -23.08 -4.01
CA CYS A 57 25.86 -23.09 -2.60
C CYS A 57 25.18 -24.21 -1.78
N LEU A 58 24.16 -24.88 -2.34
CA LEU A 58 23.41 -25.96 -1.68
C LEU A 58 24.27 -27.13 -1.15
N PRO A 59 25.32 -27.60 -1.86
CA PRO A 59 26.19 -28.66 -1.35
C PRO A 59 27.05 -28.26 -0.14
N LEU A 60 27.14 -26.95 0.17
CA LEU A 60 27.98 -26.43 1.25
C LEU A 60 27.32 -26.50 2.63
N TYR A 61 26.01 -26.81 2.68
CA TYR A 61 25.24 -26.87 3.93
C TYR A 61 24.80 -28.32 4.20
N ASN A 62 25.42 -28.97 5.19
CA ASN A 62 25.05 -30.32 5.64
C ASN A 62 24.02 -30.27 6.79
N SER A 63 23.12 -29.30 6.77
CA SER A 63 22.12 -29.08 7.81
C SER A 63 20.78 -28.68 7.21
N SER A 64 19.71 -29.25 7.77
CA SER A 64 18.35 -28.75 7.58
C SER A 64 18.17 -27.50 8.46
N MET A 65 17.71 -26.42 7.84
CA MET A 65 17.37 -25.18 8.55
C MET A 65 15.86 -25.03 8.51
N LEU A 66 15.23 -24.72 9.66
CA LEU A 66 13.88 -24.18 9.63
C LEU A 66 13.95 -22.88 8.82
N ALA A 67 13.19 -22.79 7.73
CA ALA A 67 13.13 -21.53 6.98
C ALA A 67 12.70 -20.43 7.96
N PRO A 68 13.54 -19.40 8.17
CA PRO A 68 13.12 -18.28 8.98
C PRO A 68 11.93 -17.61 8.29
N SER A 69 11.08 -16.94 9.06
CA SER A 69 9.96 -16.13 8.55
C SER A 69 10.39 -14.99 7.61
N LEU A 70 11.70 -14.83 7.36
CA LEU A 70 12.35 -13.73 6.67
C LEU A 70 13.51 -14.25 5.78
N PRO A 71 13.28 -14.48 4.48
CA PRO A 71 14.34 -14.96 3.56
C PRO A 71 15.46 -13.93 3.32
N ALA A 72 15.15 -12.63 3.38
CA ALA A 72 16.15 -11.57 3.18
C ALA A 72 17.15 -11.44 4.35
N SER A 73 16.77 -11.89 5.55
CA SER A 73 17.66 -11.92 6.74
C SER A 73 18.80 -12.92 6.59
N PHE A 74 18.65 -13.91 5.72
CA PHE A 74 19.65 -14.95 5.45
C PHE A 74 20.98 -14.37 4.94
N PHE A 75 20.93 -13.19 4.30
CA PHE A 75 22.10 -12.53 3.70
C PHE A 75 22.64 -11.35 4.52
N THR A 76 22.01 -10.98 5.64
CA THR A 76 22.43 -9.82 6.46
C THR A 76 22.76 -10.16 7.92
N ALA A 77 22.55 -11.41 8.36
CA ALA A 77 22.96 -11.90 9.67
C ALA A 77 24.48 -12.19 9.74
N GLY A 78 25.30 -11.17 9.45
CA GLY A 78 26.75 -11.24 9.58
C GLY A 78 27.32 -10.46 10.77
N HIS A 79 26.57 -9.54 11.40
CA HIS A 79 27.20 -8.50 12.24
C HIS A 79 26.58 -8.22 13.62
N SER A 80 25.65 -9.04 14.12
CA SER A 80 25.19 -8.89 15.50
C SER A 80 25.22 -10.21 16.26
N ASP A 81 26.26 -10.36 17.08
CA ASP A 81 26.33 -11.04 18.38
C ASP A 81 27.58 -11.94 18.51
N GLN A 82 28.70 -11.31 18.88
CA GLN A 82 29.99 -11.96 19.08
C GLN A 82 30.12 -12.75 20.39
N THR A 83 29.03 -12.99 21.14
CA THR A 83 29.19 -13.52 22.52
C THR A 83 28.79 -14.98 22.74
N LYS A 84 28.32 -15.72 21.73
CA LYS A 84 28.06 -17.17 21.85
C LYS A 84 28.44 -17.96 20.60
N THR A 85 29.74 -18.20 20.43
CA THR A 85 30.28 -19.09 19.43
C THR A 85 30.08 -20.56 19.82
N ALA A 86 28.97 -21.16 19.38
CA ALA A 86 28.97 -22.57 18.99
C ALA A 86 29.30 -22.60 17.48
N ASN A 87 30.25 -23.43 17.09
CA ASN A 87 30.84 -23.54 15.75
C ASN A 87 29.82 -23.46 14.59
N VAL A 88 29.53 -22.25 14.13
CA VAL A 88 29.04 -22.02 12.77
C VAL A 88 30.29 -21.71 11.98
N THR A 89 30.72 -22.64 11.14
CA THR A 89 31.81 -22.42 10.18
C THR A 89 31.38 -21.25 9.29
N TYR A 90 32.07 -20.12 9.46
CA TYR A 90 31.96 -18.96 8.59
C TYR A 90 32.08 -19.39 7.12
N PRO A 91 31.39 -18.75 6.15
CA PRO A 91 31.55 -19.09 4.74
C PRO A 91 33.03 -19.13 4.36
N ASN A 92 33.42 -20.12 3.55
CA ASN A 92 34.81 -20.28 3.15
C ASN A 92 35.27 -19.05 2.30
N PRO A 93 36.58 -18.84 2.12
CA PRO A 93 37.09 -17.70 1.36
C PRO A 93 36.55 -17.61 -0.08
N GLU A 94 36.12 -18.72 -0.68
CA GLU A 94 35.51 -18.72 -2.02
C GLU A 94 34.08 -18.15 -2.01
N CYS A 95 33.31 -18.40 -0.95
CA CYS A 95 31.99 -17.84 -0.73
C CYS A 95 32.08 -16.34 -0.34
N GLU A 96 33.10 -15.96 0.43
CA GLU A 96 33.42 -14.56 0.73
C GLU A 96 33.73 -13.76 -0.54
N ILE A 97 34.50 -14.34 -1.48
CA ILE A 97 34.78 -13.74 -2.79
C ILE A 97 33.51 -13.56 -3.64
N LEU A 98 32.53 -14.47 -3.55
CA LEU A 98 31.25 -14.34 -4.24
C LEU A 98 30.38 -13.23 -3.63
N CYS A 99 30.35 -13.11 -2.29
CA CYS A 99 29.64 -12.04 -1.59
C CYS A 99 30.30 -10.65 -1.80
N ASP A 100 31.63 -10.59 -1.86
CA ASP A 100 32.38 -9.36 -2.16
C ASP A 100 32.19 -8.91 -3.63
N GLN A 101 31.90 -9.85 -4.53
CA GLN A 101 31.53 -9.57 -5.93
C GLN A 101 30.04 -9.26 -6.11
N ASP A 102 29.19 -9.70 -5.18
CA ASP A 102 27.75 -9.42 -5.14
C ASP A 102 27.40 -8.12 -4.42
N THR A 103 28.39 -7.37 -3.91
CA THR A 103 28.14 -5.97 -3.51
C THR A 103 27.80 -5.22 -4.79
N PRO A 104 26.53 -4.80 -5.02
CA PRO A 104 26.16 -4.15 -6.27
C PRO A 104 27.08 -2.96 -6.43
N ALA A 105 27.86 -2.94 -7.52
CA ALA A 105 28.74 -1.83 -7.81
C ALA A 105 27.94 -0.54 -7.59
N LEU A 106 28.39 0.31 -6.65
CA LEU A 106 27.71 1.55 -6.29
C LEU A 106 27.41 2.32 -7.60
N GLN A 107 26.18 2.18 -8.09
CA GLN A 107 25.79 2.80 -9.34
C GLN A 107 25.60 4.27 -9.04
N HIS A 108 26.64 5.04 -9.34
CA HIS A 108 26.66 6.48 -9.13
C HIS A 108 25.53 7.19 -9.92
N ASN A 109 25.13 6.61 -11.06
CA ASN A 109 24.13 7.16 -11.97
C ASN A 109 22.93 6.21 -12.12
N VAL A 110 22.18 5.98 -11.05
CA VAL A 110 20.82 5.43 -11.20
C VAL A 110 19.87 6.59 -11.51
N ASP A 111 19.33 6.59 -12.72
CA ASP A 111 18.34 7.57 -13.16
C ASP A 111 16.94 7.16 -12.70
N ALA A 112 16.13 8.16 -12.33
CA ALA A 112 14.75 7.94 -11.93
C ALA A 112 13.91 7.61 -13.17
N ASN A 113 13.37 6.39 -13.23
CA ASN A 113 12.42 5.99 -14.27
C ASN A 113 10.98 6.27 -13.86
N VAL A 114 10.13 6.49 -14.85
CA VAL A 114 8.67 6.50 -14.68
C VAL A 114 8.18 5.05 -14.80
N ALA A 115 7.72 4.45 -13.71
CA ALA A 115 7.11 3.13 -13.74
C ALA A 115 5.67 3.22 -14.28
N ARG A 116 5.40 2.54 -15.40
CA ARG A 116 4.07 2.46 -15.99
C ARG A 116 3.36 1.21 -15.51
N CYS A 117 2.61 1.34 -14.42
CA CYS A 117 1.86 0.25 -13.83
C CYS A 117 0.39 0.34 -14.25
N PRO A 118 -0.06 -0.44 -15.27
CA PRO A 118 -1.41 -0.32 -15.78
C PRO A 118 -2.42 -0.72 -14.72
N LEU A 119 -3.38 0.17 -14.43
CA LEU A 119 -4.45 -0.14 -13.49
C LEU A 119 -5.25 -1.36 -13.96
N ARG A 120 -5.69 -2.19 -13.00
CA ARG A 120 -6.54 -3.34 -13.31
C ARG A 120 -7.85 -2.85 -13.90
N ASN A 121 -8.25 -3.42 -15.04
CA ASN A 121 -9.60 -3.20 -15.56
C ASN A 121 -10.63 -3.89 -14.65
N ASP A 122 -11.27 -3.10 -13.80
CA ASP A 122 -12.32 -3.56 -12.89
C ASP A 122 -13.69 -3.47 -13.57
N ALA A 123 -14.03 -4.50 -14.35
CA ALA A 123 -15.27 -4.54 -15.12
C ALA A 123 -16.53 -4.38 -14.26
N GLU A 124 -16.50 -4.90 -13.03
CA GLU A 124 -17.62 -4.81 -12.10
C GLU A 124 -17.80 -3.38 -11.57
N TYR A 125 -16.72 -2.75 -11.09
CA TYR A 125 -16.74 -1.34 -10.71
C TYR A 125 -17.21 -0.46 -11.87
N ASN A 126 -16.66 -0.67 -13.06
CA ASN A 126 -16.99 0.11 -14.25
C ASN A 126 -18.47 -0.02 -14.64
N ALA A 127 -19.03 -1.23 -14.58
CA ALA A 127 -20.45 -1.46 -14.84
C ALA A 127 -21.35 -0.77 -13.80
N ARG A 128 -20.98 -0.82 -12.52
CA ARG A 128 -21.73 -0.17 -11.44
C ARG A 128 -21.64 1.35 -11.50
N LEU A 129 -20.45 1.89 -11.79
CA LEU A 129 -20.24 3.32 -12.02
C LEU A 129 -21.08 3.80 -13.20
N ALA A 130 -21.05 3.11 -14.35
CA ALA A 130 -21.89 3.45 -15.49
C ALA A 130 -23.39 3.36 -15.17
N GLY A 131 -23.80 2.37 -14.36
CA GLY A 131 -25.15 2.28 -13.81
C GLY A 131 -25.54 3.52 -13.00
N TYR A 132 -24.70 3.89 -12.04
CA TYR A 132 -24.90 5.06 -11.17
C TYR A 132 -24.94 6.37 -11.96
N LEU A 133 -24.01 6.58 -12.90
CA LEU A 133 -23.92 7.82 -13.68
C LEU A 133 -25.10 8.04 -14.64
N ARG A 134 -25.88 7.00 -14.97
CA ARG A 134 -27.14 7.17 -15.72
C ARG A 134 -28.24 7.84 -14.91
N GLN A 135 -28.21 7.68 -13.58
CA GLN A 135 -29.20 8.25 -12.65
C GLN A 135 -28.50 8.64 -11.34
N PRO A 136 -27.63 9.68 -11.36
CA PRO A 136 -26.84 10.04 -10.20
C PRO A 136 -27.74 10.58 -9.10
N LEU A 137 -27.43 10.22 -7.85
CA LEU A 137 -28.08 10.83 -6.70
C LEU A 137 -27.62 12.29 -6.58
N PRO A 138 -28.52 13.27 -6.41
CA PRO A 138 -28.11 14.65 -6.23
C PRO A 138 -27.41 14.84 -4.88
N LEU A 139 -26.28 15.55 -4.88
CA LEU A 139 -25.60 15.92 -3.64
C LEU A 139 -26.40 17.02 -2.94
N GLN A 140 -26.97 16.71 -1.77
CA GLN A 140 -27.66 17.68 -0.92
C GLN A 140 -26.76 18.11 0.22
N LEU A 141 -26.05 19.23 0.04
CA LEU A 141 -25.21 19.80 1.09
C LEU A 141 -26.05 20.31 2.26
N SER A 142 -25.58 20.09 3.48
CA SER A 142 -26.24 20.62 4.67
C SER A 142 -26.01 22.14 4.72
N PRO A 143 -26.89 22.92 5.37
CA PRO A 143 -26.69 24.36 5.54
C PRO A 143 -25.35 24.71 6.20
N ALA A 144 -24.81 23.80 7.02
CA ALA A 144 -23.51 23.96 7.68
C ALA A 144 -22.31 23.81 6.71
N HIS A 145 -22.44 23.00 5.66
CA HIS A 145 -21.36 22.71 4.71
C HIS A 145 -21.45 23.53 3.42
N ALA A 146 -22.66 23.85 2.96
CA ALA A 146 -22.90 24.52 1.69
C ALA A 146 -22.08 25.82 1.47
N PRO A 147 -21.88 26.70 2.46
CA PRO A 147 -21.08 27.92 2.27
C PRO A 147 -19.60 27.67 1.92
N TYR A 148 -19.07 26.50 2.28
CA TYR A 148 -17.63 26.19 2.16
C TYR A 148 -17.34 25.29 0.97
N ILE A 149 -18.14 24.23 0.81
CA ILE A 149 -17.84 23.16 -0.14
C ILE A 149 -18.81 23.10 -1.32
N ALA A 150 -19.69 24.09 -1.53
CA ALA A 150 -20.48 24.11 -2.77
C ALA A 150 -19.57 24.10 -4.01
N PRO A 151 -19.88 23.31 -5.05
CA PRO A 151 -19.10 23.27 -6.29
C PRO A 151 -18.84 24.66 -6.87
N PHE A 152 -17.61 24.89 -7.35
CA PHE A 152 -17.20 26.15 -7.96
C PHE A 152 -16.17 25.91 -9.08
N SER A 153 -16.00 26.91 -9.95
CA SER A 153 -15.07 26.87 -11.10
C SER A 153 -13.97 27.93 -11.04
N ASP A 154 -13.93 28.74 -9.98
CA ASP A 154 -12.93 29.79 -9.77
C ASP A 154 -11.57 29.17 -9.38
N THR A 155 -10.60 29.26 -10.29
CA THR A 155 -9.24 28.76 -10.07
C THR A 155 -8.46 29.58 -9.05
N THR A 156 -8.72 30.88 -8.93
CA THR A 156 -8.08 31.72 -7.90
C THR A 156 -8.51 31.26 -6.52
N LYS A 157 -9.82 31.05 -6.34
CA LYS A 157 -10.36 30.46 -5.11
C LYS A 157 -9.75 29.08 -4.81
N LEU A 158 -9.57 28.25 -5.83
CA LEU A 158 -8.90 26.95 -5.68
C LEU A 158 -7.46 27.09 -5.18
N ARG A 159 -6.69 28.08 -5.68
CA ARG A 159 -5.30 28.33 -5.24
C ARG A 159 -5.20 28.88 -3.83
N GLU A 160 -6.13 29.75 -3.46
CA GLU A 160 -6.18 30.39 -2.13
C GLU A 160 -6.80 29.49 -1.05
N GLY A 161 -7.32 28.33 -1.45
CA GLY A 161 -7.95 27.36 -0.57
C GLY A 161 -7.01 26.90 0.55
N LYS A 162 -7.55 26.83 1.77
CA LYS A 162 -6.80 26.38 2.94
C LYS A 162 -6.73 24.84 3.00
N PRO A 163 -5.82 24.28 3.82
CA PRO A 163 -5.84 22.85 4.11
C PRO A 163 -7.23 22.37 4.48
N TRP A 164 -7.66 21.27 3.87
CA TRP A 164 -8.95 20.61 4.11
C TRP A 164 -10.23 21.36 3.69
N GLU A 165 -10.13 22.65 3.32
CA GLU A 165 -11.29 23.54 3.15
C GLU A 165 -12.37 22.99 2.22
N TYR A 166 -11.96 22.39 1.11
CA TYR A 166 -12.86 21.87 0.08
C TYR A 166 -13.02 20.34 0.12
N CYS A 167 -12.54 19.69 1.18
CA CYS A 167 -12.70 18.26 1.36
C CYS A 167 -14.12 17.90 1.78
N LEU A 168 -14.71 16.96 1.06
CA LEU A 168 -16.02 16.40 1.34
C LEU A 168 -16.02 15.70 2.72
N PRO A 169 -16.90 16.07 3.66
CA PRO A 169 -17.04 15.34 4.91
C PRO A 169 -17.54 13.91 4.65
N ILE A 170 -16.74 12.91 5.03
CA ILE A 170 -17.05 11.49 4.89
C ILE A 170 -16.99 10.84 6.26
N ARG A 171 -17.93 9.95 6.56
CA ARG A 171 -17.92 9.12 7.78
C ARG A 171 -17.68 7.65 7.39
N PRO A 172 -16.44 7.27 7.08
CA PRO A 172 -16.17 5.94 6.57
C PRO A 172 -16.30 4.89 7.67
N GLN A 173 -16.64 3.67 7.27
CA GLN A 173 -16.49 2.49 8.10
C GLN A 173 -15.21 1.74 7.74
N GLN A 174 -14.66 1.03 8.73
CA GLN A 174 -13.48 0.22 8.52
C GLN A 174 -13.85 -1.09 7.81
N CYS A 175 -13.14 -1.40 6.73
CA CYS A 175 -13.37 -2.59 5.92
C CYS A 175 -12.06 -3.34 5.70
N GLY A 176 -12.07 -4.66 5.94
CA GLY A 176 -10.93 -5.55 5.72
C GLY A 176 -10.55 -5.71 4.24
N ALA A 177 -9.44 -6.40 3.96
CA ALA A 177 -8.86 -6.53 2.62
C ALA A 177 -9.84 -7.08 1.55
N ARG A 178 -10.74 -7.99 1.93
CA ARG A 178 -11.73 -8.57 1.02
C ARG A 178 -12.90 -7.65 0.65
N ARG A 179 -13.23 -6.68 1.51
CA ARG A 179 -14.39 -5.78 1.37
C ARG A 179 -14.00 -4.32 1.17
N GLY A 180 -12.70 -4.02 1.25
CA GLY A 180 -12.13 -2.69 1.08
C GLY A 180 -11.97 -2.22 -0.36
N ILE A 181 -12.44 -2.99 -1.35
CA ILE A 181 -12.30 -2.65 -2.77
C ILE A 181 -13.30 -1.56 -3.21
N LYS A 182 -12.92 -0.71 -4.17
CA LYS A 182 -13.74 0.40 -4.71
C LYS A 182 -15.15 0.00 -5.16
N THR A 183 -15.35 -1.25 -5.57
CA THR A 183 -16.67 -1.80 -5.94
C THR A 183 -17.69 -1.75 -4.80
N THR A 184 -17.24 -1.78 -3.54
CA THR A 184 -18.13 -1.74 -2.38
C THR A 184 -18.74 -0.37 -2.10
N LEU A 185 -18.26 0.70 -2.76
CA LEU A 185 -18.88 2.04 -2.69
C LEU A 185 -20.36 2.03 -3.10
N PHE A 186 -20.77 1.08 -3.94
CA PHE A 186 -22.15 0.91 -4.41
C PHE A 186 -22.97 -0.08 -3.55
N GLU A 187 -22.35 -0.77 -2.58
CA GLU A 187 -23.00 -1.76 -1.70
C GLU A 187 -23.21 -1.24 -0.29
N THR A 188 -22.31 -0.36 0.17
CA THR A 188 -22.40 0.22 1.50
C THR A 188 -23.50 1.28 1.58
N PRO A 189 -24.12 1.47 2.77
CA PRO A 189 -25.07 2.56 2.96
C PRO A 189 -24.46 3.91 2.58
N GLN A 190 -25.28 4.78 1.97
CA GLN A 190 -24.92 6.17 1.69
C GLN A 190 -24.37 6.82 2.98
N SER A 191 -23.34 7.66 2.86
CA SER A 191 -22.61 8.32 3.96
C SER A 191 -21.71 7.43 4.82
N LYS A 192 -21.70 6.11 4.60
CA LYS A 192 -20.87 5.15 5.34
C LYS A 192 -20.06 4.24 4.41
N PRO A 193 -19.27 4.81 3.47
CA PRO A 193 -18.47 4.02 2.56
C PRO A 193 -17.38 3.24 3.32
N CYS A 194 -16.90 2.16 2.69
CA CYS A 194 -15.66 1.54 3.13
C CYS A 194 -14.50 2.52 2.99
N ARG A 195 -13.71 2.69 4.06
CA ARG A 195 -12.57 3.62 4.06
C ARG A 195 -11.58 3.30 2.94
N SER A 196 -11.13 2.05 2.89
CA SER A 196 -10.20 1.53 1.88
C SER A 196 -10.73 1.67 0.45
N ALA A 197 -12.05 1.61 0.25
CA ALA A 197 -12.66 1.80 -1.05
C ALA A 197 -12.55 3.25 -1.53
N VAL A 198 -12.66 4.22 -0.61
CA VAL A 198 -12.41 5.65 -0.90
C VAL A 198 -10.92 5.92 -1.11
N LEU A 199 -10.05 5.30 -0.31
CA LEU A 199 -8.61 5.41 -0.48
C LEU A 199 -8.12 4.81 -1.80
N GLN A 200 -8.73 3.72 -2.26
CA GLN A 200 -8.43 3.12 -3.56
C GLN A 200 -8.74 4.08 -4.71
N ILE A 201 -9.90 4.75 -4.71
CA ILE A 201 -10.21 5.73 -5.78
C ILE A 201 -9.27 6.94 -5.75
N LEU A 202 -8.86 7.40 -4.56
CA LEU A 202 -7.87 8.48 -4.41
C LEU A 202 -6.51 8.06 -4.98
N LEU A 203 -6.03 6.88 -4.60
CA LEU A 203 -4.77 6.32 -5.07
C LEU A 203 -4.77 6.14 -6.59
N GLU A 204 -5.77 5.46 -7.14
CA GLU A 204 -5.82 5.16 -8.57
C GLU A 204 -5.90 6.43 -9.42
N ASN A 205 -6.68 7.45 -9.02
CA ASN A 205 -6.72 8.72 -9.74
C ASN A 205 -5.38 9.47 -9.69
N MET A 206 -4.66 9.42 -8.56
CA MET A 206 -3.33 10.00 -8.48
C MET A 206 -2.32 9.23 -9.35
N LEU A 207 -2.40 7.90 -9.41
CA LEU A 207 -1.55 7.09 -10.27
C LEU A 207 -1.79 7.41 -11.76
N GLU A 208 -3.04 7.65 -12.16
CA GLU A 208 -3.34 8.13 -13.52
C GLU A 208 -2.73 9.52 -13.77
N VAL A 209 -2.82 10.47 -12.82
CA VAL A 209 -2.16 11.78 -12.95
C VAL A 209 -0.64 11.62 -13.08
N ILE A 210 -0.04 10.73 -12.28
CA ILE A 210 1.41 10.46 -12.32
C ILE A 210 1.85 9.95 -13.70
N ASP A 211 1.09 9.03 -14.30
CA ASP A 211 1.38 8.49 -15.63
C ASP A 211 1.22 9.57 -16.71
N GLU A 212 0.12 10.33 -16.67
CA GLU A 212 -0.12 11.43 -17.61
C GLU A 212 0.96 12.50 -17.56
N LEU A 213 1.39 12.87 -16.35
CA LEU A 213 2.41 13.89 -16.13
C LEU A 213 3.85 13.36 -16.19
N HIS A 214 4.01 12.05 -16.45
CA HIS A 214 5.31 11.40 -16.59
C HIS A 214 6.22 11.63 -15.37
N LEU A 215 5.65 11.52 -14.16
CA LEU A 215 6.36 11.76 -12.92
C LEU A 215 6.96 10.45 -12.39
N PRO A 216 8.27 10.39 -12.08
CA PRO A 216 8.87 9.24 -11.40
C PRO A 216 8.43 9.21 -9.92
N SER A 217 7.24 8.66 -9.69
CA SER A 217 6.55 8.64 -8.41
C SER A 217 6.24 7.21 -7.96
N PHE A 218 6.15 6.99 -6.65
CA PHE A 218 5.95 5.66 -6.06
C PHE A 218 5.12 5.70 -4.78
N VAL A 219 4.44 4.60 -4.47
CA VAL A 219 3.78 4.44 -3.15
C VAL A 219 4.85 4.24 -2.07
N TYR A 220 4.57 4.71 -0.86
CA TYR A 220 5.53 4.66 0.25
C TYR A 220 4.82 4.39 1.58
N PHE A 221 5.57 4.42 2.69
CA PHE A 221 5.06 4.23 4.05
C PHE A 221 4.02 3.08 4.17
N GLY A 222 2.87 3.35 4.79
CA GLY A 222 1.85 2.36 5.09
C GLY A 222 1.19 1.81 3.83
N THR A 223 1.21 2.58 2.75
CA THR A 223 0.66 2.17 1.45
C THR A 223 1.55 1.12 0.78
N LEU A 224 2.85 1.34 0.76
CA LEU A 224 3.80 0.35 0.26
C LEU A 224 3.85 -0.88 1.17
N LEU A 225 3.76 -0.70 2.49
CA LEU A 225 3.68 -1.81 3.44
C LEU A 225 2.42 -2.66 3.20
N GLY A 226 1.27 -2.02 3.01
CA GLY A 226 0.03 -2.71 2.67
C GLY A 226 0.09 -3.45 1.33
N ALA A 227 0.72 -2.84 0.31
CA ALA A 227 0.92 -3.48 -0.99
C ALA A 227 1.84 -4.70 -0.91
N TRP A 228 2.94 -4.60 -0.15
CA TRP A 228 3.93 -5.66 0.03
C TRP A 228 3.40 -6.79 0.93
N ARG A 229 2.74 -6.45 2.04
CA ARG A 229 2.26 -7.42 3.03
C ARG A 229 0.92 -8.02 2.62
N ASP A 230 -0.08 -7.17 2.37
CA ASP A 230 -1.48 -7.57 2.34
C ASP A 230 -2.06 -7.59 0.91
N GLU A 231 -1.30 -7.12 -0.09
CA GLU A 231 -1.80 -6.74 -1.42
C GLU A 231 -3.05 -5.84 -1.33
N ALA A 232 -3.09 -4.98 -0.30
CA ALA A 232 -4.29 -4.23 0.08
C ALA A 232 -3.93 -2.95 0.84
N ILE A 233 -4.89 -2.04 0.94
CA ILE A 233 -4.78 -0.90 1.86
C ILE A 233 -5.00 -1.39 3.28
N ILE A 234 -4.08 -1.04 4.21
CA ILE A 234 -4.15 -1.43 5.62
C ILE A 234 -5.48 -0.93 6.21
N PRO A 235 -6.39 -1.80 6.70
CA PRO A 235 -7.78 -1.41 6.97
C PRO A 235 -7.99 -0.25 7.95
N HIS A 236 -7.09 -0.06 8.91
CA HIS A 236 -7.22 0.97 9.94
C HIS A 236 -6.53 2.29 9.59
N THR A 237 -5.81 2.36 8.47
CA THR A 237 -5.17 3.60 8.02
C THR A 237 -6.22 4.66 7.68
N ALA A 238 -5.91 5.93 7.85
CA ALA A 238 -6.79 7.03 7.43
C ALA A 238 -6.51 7.46 5.98
N ASP A 239 -5.35 7.06 5.46
CA ASP A 239 -4.68 7.66 4.34
C ASP A 239 -3.92 6.65 3.47
N VAL A 240 -3.56 7.11 2.29
CA VAL A 240 -2.58 6.49 1.40
C VAL A 240 -1.46 7.48 1.13
N ASP A 241 -0.27 6.98 0.80
CA ASP A 241 0.97 7.73 0.73
C ASP A 241 1.60 7.54 -0.64
N VAL A 242 1.79 8.64 -1.35
CA VAL A 242 2.45 8.65 -2.66
C VAL A 242 3.55 9.71 -2.66
N VAL A 243 4.71 9.34 -3.18
CA VAL A 243 5.87 10.21 -3.25
C VAL A 243 6.05 10.69 -4.68
N LEU A 244 6.11 12.00 -4.86
CA LEU A 244 6.33 12.68 -6.14
C LEU A 244 7.72 13.35 -6.16
N PRO A 245 8.28 13.68 -7.33
CA PRO A 245 9.54 14.41 -7.39
C PRO A 245 9.40 15.82 -6.82
N SER A 246 10.45 16.35 -6.17
CA SER A 246 10.46 17.71 -5.62
C SER A 246 10.28 18.83 -6.65
N TYR A 247 10.47 18.54 -7.94
CA TYR A 247 10.25 19.46 -9.05
C TYR A 247 8.82 19.39 -9.63
N THR A 248 7.88 18.74 -8.94
CA THR A 248 6.48 18.63 -9.36
C THR A 248 5.83 20.00 -9.52
N ASN A 249 5.16 20.21 -10.66
CA ASN A 249 4.30 21.38 -10.85
C ASN A 249 2.97 21.19 -10.13
N TRP A 250 2.92 21.58 -8.85
CA TRP A 250 1.75 21.42 -7.99
C TRP A 250 0.51 22.17 -8.48
N THR A 251 0.67 23.31 -9.15
CA THR A 251 -0.45 24.03 -9.77
C THR A 251 -1.14 23.16 -10.81
N HIS A 252 -0.35 22.46 -11.64
CA HIS A 252 -0.88 21.57 -12.66
C HIS A 252 -1.51 20.30 -12.06
N VAL A 253 -0.86 19.69 -11.06
CA VAL A 253 -1.44 18.56 -10.32
C VAL A 253 -2.79 18.95 -9.70
N GLN A 254 -2.89 20.13 -9.10
CA GLN A 254 -4.13 20.64 -8.52
C GLN A 254 -5.22 20.80 -9.59
N ASP A 255 -4.90 21.30 -10.79
CA ASP A 255 -5.87 21.44 -11.88
C ASP A 255 -6.41 20.10 -12.39
N VAL A 256 -5.50 19.15 -12.65
CA VAL A 256 -5.89 17.83 -13.18
C VAL A 256 -6.70 17.07 -12.13
N MET A 257 -6.29 17.09 -10.87
CA MET A 257 -7.04 16.46 -9.77
C MET A 257 -8.38 17.16 -9.52
N TRP A 258 -8.43 18.50 -9.59
CA TRP A 258 -9.68 19.25 -9.45
C TRP A 258 -10.68 18.91 -10.55
N ALA A 259 -10.23 18.80 -11.80
CA ALA A 259 -11.08 18.37 -12.91
C ALA A 259 -11.69 16.97 -12.68
N ARG A 260 -11.03 16.11 -11.88
CA ARG A 260 -11.49 14.76 -11.51
C ARG A 260 -12.35 14.72 -10.25
N GLY A 261 -12.58 15.86 -9.59
CA GLY A 261 -13.36 15.90 -8.35
C GLY A 261 -12.53 15.73 -7.09
N PHE A 262 -11.23 16.01 -7.12
CA PHE A 262 -10.36 15.93 -5.95
C PHE A 262 -9.74 17.30 -5.64
N TYR A 263 -9.63 17.63 -4.36
CA TYR A 263 -8.97 18.85 -3.92
C TYR A 263 -7.55 18.51 -3.46
N VAL A 264 -6.55 19.12 -4.09
CA VAL A 264 -5.14 19.05 -3.67
C VAL A 264 -4.80 20.34 -2.94
N PHE A 265 -4.10 20.24 -1.81
CA PHE A 265 -3.72 21.37 -0.97
C PHE A 265 -2.36 21.14 -0.33
N GLU A 266 -1.71 22.22 0.11
CA GLU A 266 -0.44 22.18 0.84
C GLU A 266 -0.68 22.40 2.34
N ARG A 267 -0.03 21.59 3.18
CA ARG A 267 0.10 21.76 4.63
C ARG A 267 1.58 21.60 5.01
N ASP A 268 1.92 20.81 6.03
CA ASP A 268 3.31 20.39 6.28
C ASP A 268 3.87 19.51 5.13
N ILE A 269 2.97 18.86 4.38
CA ILE A 269 3.19 18.12 3.14
C ILE A 269 2.01 18.38 2.21
N HIS A 270 2.05 17.95 0.95
CA HIS A 270 0.87 18.03 0.10
C HIS A 270 -0.15 16.96 0.50
N GLY A 271 -1.44 17.27 0.34
CA GLY A 271 -2.53 16.36 0.61
C GLY A 271 -3.60 16.43 -0.47
N ALA A 272 -4.38 15.37 -0.61
CA ALA A 272 -5.56 15.37 -1.47
C ALA A 272 -6.75 14.64 -0.84
N CYS A 273 -7.94 15.05 -1.21
CA CYS A 273 -9.19 14.49 -0.71
C CYS A 273 -10.29 14.58 -1.78
N VAL A 274 -11.40 13.87 -1.57
CA VAL A 274 -12.58 13.97 -2.44
C VAL A 274 -13.24 15.34 -2.26
N ALA A 275 -13.57 16.02 -3.36
CA ALA A 275 -14.32 17.28 -3.36
C ALA A 275 -15.81 17.05 -3.65
N SER A 276 -16.64 18.07 -3.41
CA SER A 276 -18.10 17.97 -3.53
C SER A 276 -18.63 17.79 -4.95
N HIS A 277 -17.85 18.16 -5.97
CA HIS A 277 -18.22 17.94 -7.37
C HIS A 277 -17.74 16.60 -7.92
N HIS A 278 -17.10 15.76 -7.09
CA HIS A 278 -16.76 14.40 -7.48
C HIS A 278 -18.02 13.62 -7.89
N PRO A 279 -17.98 12.81 -8.98
CA PRO A 279 -19.17 12.09 -9.45
C PRO A 279 -19.81 11.18 -8.39
N LEU A 280 -19.01 10.62 -7.48
CA LEU A 280 -19.48 9.77 -6.38
C LEU A 280 -19.78 10.53 -5.07
N ALA A 281 -19.67 11.85 -5.04
CA ALA A 281 -19.78 12.64 -3.79
C ALA A 281 -21.06 12.33 -3.00
N SER A 282 -22.20 12.15 -3.68
CA SER A 282 -23.48 11.86 -3.01
C SER A 282 -23.49 10.51 -2.29
N LEU A 283 -22.71 9.51 -2.73
CA LEU A 283 -22.57 8.23 -2.02
C LEU A 283 -21.71 8.36 -0.77
N LEU A 284 -20.71 9.23 -0.83
CA LEU A 284 -19.66 9.36 0.19
C LEU A 284 -20.02 10.33 1.31
N TYR A 285 -20.75 11.39 0.96
CA TYR A 285 -21.00 12.55 1.82
C TYR A 285 -21.80 12.20 3.09
N ALA A 286 -21.30 12.67 4.24
CA ALA A 286 -21.94 12.56 5.54
C ALA A 286 -22.45 13.92 6.04
N PRO A 287 -23.76 14.23 5.91
CA PRO A 287 -24.30 15.57 6.23
C PRO A 287 -24.22 15.96 7.71
N ASN A 288 -24.15 14.97 8.60
CA ASN A 288 -24.08 15.15 10.05
C ASN A 288 -22.65 15.11 10.60
N GLN A 289 -21.64 15.00 9.74
CA GLN A 289 -20.23 15.06 10.16
C GLN A 289 -19.82 16.51 10.37
N THR A 290 -18.86 16.76 11.26
CA THR A 290 -18.24 18.08 11.36
C THR A 290 -17.50 18.42 10.07
N ARG A 291 -17.26 19.71 9.84
CA ARG A 291 -16.43 20.16 8.72
C ARG A 291 -15.05 19.52 8.78
N THR A 292 -14.52 19.22 7.61
CA THR A 292 -13.17 18.73 7.36
C THR A 292 -12.20 19.91 7.52
N ASP A 293 -11.70 20.20 8.72
CA ASP A 293 -10.80 21.34 8.96
C ASP A 293 -9.47 21.00 9.67
N SER A 294 -9.22 19.72 9.93
CA SER A 294 -7.96 19.18 10.44
C SER A 294 -7.86 17.68 10.17
N SER A 295 -6.66 17.11 10.08
CA SER A 295 -6.45 15.67 9.79
C SER A 295 -7.22 14.68 10.69
N MET A 296 -7.72 15.11 11.86
CA MET A 296 -8.49 14.28 12.78
C MET A 296 -9.99 14.17 12.44
N HIS A 297 -10.46 14.72 11.32
CA HIS A 297 -11.88 14.71 10.93
C HIS A 297 -12.40 13.32 10.47
N GLY A 298 -11.53 12.33 10.26
CA GLY A 298 -11.87 10.95 9.89
C GLY A 298 -12.26 10.72 8.42
N THR A 299 -12.02 11.70 7.54
CA THR A 299 -12.31 11.64 6.09
C THR A 299 -11.07 11.01 5.44
N PRO A 300 -11.21 10.04 4.53
CA PRO A 300 -10.07 9.44 3.84
C PRO A 300 -9.31 10.47 3.00
N TYR A 301 -7.99 10.43 3.05
CA TYR A 301 -7.13 11.36 2.31
C TYR A 301 -5.90 10.69 1.72
N LEU A 302 -5.22 11.42 0.86
CA LEU A 302 -3.97 11.03 0.21
C LEU A 302 -2.88 11.99 0.67
N ASP A 303 -1.80 11.44 1.18
CA ASP A 303 -0.59 12.19 1.51
C ASP A 303 0.40 12.12 0.36
N LEU A 304 0.88 13.31 0.00
CA LEU A 304 1.71 13.54 -1.17
C LEU A 304 3.04 14.10 -0.68
N TYR A 305 4.03 13.21 -0.62
CA TYR A 305 5.39 13.52 -0.19
C TYR A 305 6.25 13.90 -1.38
N MET A 306 7.33 14.62 -1.12
CA MET A 306 8.35 14.90 -2.15
C MET A 306 9.62 14.08 -1.95
N TRP A 307 10.23 13.62 -3.04
CA TRP A 307 11.58 13.09 -3.03
C TRP A 307 12.57 14.01 -3.76
N LYS A 308 13.81 14.07 -3.26
CA LYS A 308 14.94 14.75 -3.92
C LYS A 308 16.16 13.83 -3.99
N LYS A 309 16.90 13.92 -5.09
CA LYS A 309 18.21 13.28 -5.23
C LYS A 309 19.28 14.16 -4.60
N GLU A 310 20.06 13.59 -3.71
CA GLU A 310 21.21 14.23 -3.08
C GLU A 310 22.48 13.45 -3.41
N TYR A 311 23.59 14.16 -3.59
CA TYR A 311 24.88 13.56 -3.94
C TYR A 311 25.84 13.66 -2.75
N ALA A 312 26.43 12.53 -2.38
CA ALA A 312 27.64 12.44 -1.57
C ALA A 312 28.79 11.94 -2.46
N ALA A 313 30.04 12.13 -2.02
CA ALA A 313 31.26 11.98 -2.83
C ALA A 313 31.33 10.75 -3.77
N SER A 314 30.72 9.62 -3.41
CA SER A 314 30.64 8.40 -4.22
C SER A 314 29.24 7.78 -4.33
N THR A 315 28.21 8.42 -3.79
CA THR A 315 26.87 7.81 -3.62
C THR A 315 25.77 8.82 -3.82
N ALA A 316 24.74 8.45 -4.59
CA ALA A 316 23.50 9.20 -4.65
C ALA A 316 22.48 8.65 -3.64
N PHE A 317 21.80 9.56 -2.96
CA PHE A 317 20.74 9.27 -2.00
C PHE A 317 19.42 9.87 -2.46
N ILE A 318 18.33 9.23 -2.07
CA ILE A 318 16.98 9.73 -2.21
C ILE A 318 16.49 10.08 -0.81
N GLN A 319 16.23 11.37 -0.59
CA GLN A 319 15.54 11.83 0.60
C GLN A 319 14.06 11.97 0.23
N VAL A 320 13.21 11.24 0.95
CA VAL A 320 11.76 11.44 0.95
C VAL A 320 11.40 12.39 2.10
N GLU A 321 10.53 13.36 1.86
CA GLU A 321 10.01 14.27 2.88
C GLU A 321 9.44 13.49 4.08
N THR A 322 9.71 13.98 5.29
CA THR A 322 9.38 13.34 6.59
C THR A 322 9.95 11.94 6.88
N ALA A 323 10.62 11.27 5.93
CA ALA A 323 11.22 9.95 6.18
C ALA A 323 12.42 10.05 7.15
N ASN A 324 12.55 9.06 8.04
CA ASN A 324 13.60 9.02 9.06
C ASN A 324 15.01 8.90 8.44
N ALA A 325 15.11 8.17 7.32
CA ALA A 325 16.40 7.90 6.68
C ALA A 325 16.39 8.24 5.18
N LYS A 326 17.59 8.53 4.68
CA LYS A 326 17.88 8.56 3.25
C LYS A 326 18.16 7.15 2.77
N LEU A 327 17.55 6.77 1.66
CA LEU A 327 17.87 5.53 0.97
C LEU A 327 18.89 5.79 -0.14
N THR A 328 19.70 4.81 -0.49
CA THR A 328 20.56 4.94 -1.68
C THR A 328 19.71 4.94 -2.93
N ALA A 329 20.19 5.58 -4.01
CA ALA A 329 19.46 5.62 -5.27
C ALA A 329 19.19 4.20 -5.84
N SER A 330 20.07 3.24 -5.59
CA SER A 330 19.90 1.83 -5.97
C SER A 330 18.91 1.05 -5.08
N GLN A 331 18.52 1.59 -3.92
CA GLN A 331 17.43 1.02 -3.13
C GLN A 331 16.06 1.51 -3.62
N VAL A 332 16.04 2.68 -4.25
CA VAL A 332 14.81 3.30 -4.76
C VAL A 332 14.54 2.92 -6.20
N PHE A 333 15.54 3.08 -7.06
CA PHE A 333 15.41 2.97 -8.52
C PHE A 333 16.13 1.75 -9.08
N PRO A 334 15.60 1.13 -10.15
CA PRO A 334 14.41 1.56 -10.89
C PRO A 334 13.11 1.26 -10.12
N LEU A 335 12.12 2.15 -10.27
CA LEU A 335 10.76 1.90 -9.83
C LEU A 335 10.19 0.70 -10.59
N THR A 336 9.48 -0.17 -9.88
CA THR A 336 8.90 -1.42 -10.40
C THR A 336 7.39 -1.45 -10.21
N CYS A 337 6.73 -2.41 -10.86
CA CYS A 337 5.29 -2.67 -10.71
C CYS A 337 5.03 -4.01 -10.00
N ASN A 338 5.96 -4.44 -9.14
CA ASN A 338 5.94 -5.78 -8.54
C ASN A 338 4.94 -5.91 -7.38
N HIS A 339 4.46 -4.81 -6.84
CA HIS A 339 3.50 -4.80 -5.74
C HIS A 339 2.11 -4.45 -6.25
N THR A 340 1.09 -4.98 -5.58
CA THR A 340 -0.30 -4.73 -5.96
C THR A 340 -1.13 -4.24 -4.77
N ILE A 341 -2.14 -3.43 -5.04
CA ILE A 341 -3.19 -3.09 -4.09
C ILE A 341 -4.52 -3.48 -4.72
N PHE A 342 -5.23 -4.40 -4.08
CA PHE A 342 -6.48 -4.98 -4.57
C PHE A 342 -6.38 -5.53 -6.00
N GLY A 343 -5.20 -6.04 -6.37
CA GLY A 343 -4.89 -6.58 -7.69
C GLY A 343 -4.55 -5.53 -8.77
N SER A 344 -4.51 -4.24 -8.44
CA SER A 344 -3.94 -3.20 -9.31
C SER A 344 -2.44 -3.07 -9.01
N PRO A 345 -1.53 -3.21 -9.99
CA PRO A 345 -0.11 -2.98 -9.77
C PRO A 345 0.15 -1.51 -9.44
N VAL A 346 1.07 -1.26 -8.50
CA VAL A 346 1.44 0.09 -8.06
C VAL A 346 2.94 0.35 -8.25
N PRO A 347 3.34 1.57 -8.61
CA PRO A 347 4.76 1.94 -8.67
C PRO A 347 5.41 1.83 -7.28
N GLY A 348 6.38 0.93 -7.13
CA GLY A 348 7.12 0.70 -5.88
C GLY A 348 8.64 0.84 -6.07
N ILE A 349 9.35 1.04 -4.98
CA ILE A 349 10.82 1.10 -4.96
C ILE A 349 11.47 -0.28 -5.12
N GLN A 350 12.72 -0.33 -5.56
CA GLN A 350 13.43 -1.60 -5.82
C GLN A 350 13.59 -2.47 -4.57
N HIS A 351 13.89 -1.85 -3.41
CA HIS A 351 14.15 -2.54 -2.15
C HIS A 351 13.28 -1.97 -1.01
N PRO A 352 11.96 -2.30 -0.99
CA PRO A 352 10.99 -1.74 -0.04
C PRO A 352 11.35 -2.02 1.43
N GLU A 353 12.04 -3.12 1.72
CA GLU A 353 12.47 -3.49 3.07
C GLU A 353 13.47 -2.50 3.67
N ALA A 354 14.27 -1.81 2.85
CA ALA A 354 15.18 -0.77 3.33
C ALA A 354 14.39 0.39 3.95
N MET A 355 13.26 0.76 3.32
CA MET A 355 12.32 1.74 3.87
C MET A 355 11.64 1.17 5.12
N PHE A 356 11.11 -0.06 5.06
CA PHE A 356 10.37 -0.59 6.22
C PHE A 356 11.23 -0.67 7.47
N LYS A 357 12.50 -1.06 7.35
CA LYS A 357 13.42 -1.08 8.48
C LYS A 357 13.71 0.33 9.01
N SER A 358 13.88 1.33 8.15
CA SER A 358 14.15 2.71 8.61
C SER A 358 12.94 3.36 9.26
N GLU A 359 11.73 3.08 8.77
CA GLU A 359 10.51 3.75 9.22
C GLU A 359 9.79 2.99 10.35
N TYR A 360 9.85 1.65 10.35
CA TYR A 360 9.08 0.79 11.26
C TYR A 360 9.93 -0.15 12.13
N GLY A 361 11.25 -0.20 11.93
CA GLY A 361 12.16 -1.11 12.64
C GLY A 361 11.99 -2.56 12.20
N ASP A 362 12.64 -3.49 12.91
CA ASP A 362 12.73 -4.90 12.50
C ASP A 362 11.42 -5.71 12.60
N THR A 363 10.35 -5.13 13.15
CA THR A 363 9.05 -5.79 13.35
C THR A 363 7.99 -5.34 12.36
N TYR A 364 8.38 -4.75 11.22
CA TYR A 364 7.46 -4.21 10.21
C TYR A 364 6.57 -5.27 9.55
N ASP A 365 7.01 -6.52 9.55
CA ASP A 365 6.33 -7.69 9.00
C ASP A 365 5.24 -8.23 9.91
N VAL A 366 5.28 -7.89 11.20
CA VAL A 366 4.25 -8.25 12.18
C VAL A 366 3.12 -7.22 12.13
N ASP A 367 1.84 -7.65 12.10
CA ASP A 367 0.71 -6.78 12.44
C ASP A 367 0.55 -6.79 13.98
N PRO A 368 1.16 -5.84 14.73
CA PRO A 368 1.16 -5.87 16.19
C PRO A 368 -0.25 -5.73 16.77
N ASN A 369 -1.20 -5.23 15.98
CA ASN A 369 -2.55 -4.96 16.42
C ASN A 369 -3.55 -6.07 16.09
N LEU A 370 -3.16 -7.08 15.28
CA LEU A 370 -4.04 -8.17 14.80
C LEU A 370 -5.38 -7.67 14.25
N ARG A 371 -5.42 -6.43 13.73
CA ARG A 371 -6.68 -5.75 13.39
C ARG A 371 -7.20 -6.17 12.03
N LEU A 372 -6.37 -6.73 11.15
CA LEU A 372 -6.85 -7.15 9.82
C LEU A 372 -8.02 -8.14 9.95
N ALA A 373 -7.84 -9.24 10.67
CA ALA A 373 -8.86 -10.27 10.84
C ALA A 373 -10.11 -9.77 11.60
N ALA A 374 -9.93 -8.95 12.64
CA ALA A 374 -11.04 -8.34 13.36
C ALA A 374 -11.88 -7.43 12.46
N CYS A 375 -11.24 -6.73 11.52
CA CYS A 375 -11.90 -5.80 10.61
C CYS A 375 -12.51 -6.44 9.37
N GLU A 376 -12.15 -7.68 9.04
CA GLU A 376 -12.86 -8.46 8.00
C GLU A 376 -14.32 -8.70 8.40
N SER A 377 -14.61 -8.87 9.70
CA SER A 377 -15.96 -9.20 10.20
C SER A 377 -16.93 -8.02 10.32
N TYR A 378 -16.47 -6.77 10.28
CA TYR A 378 -17.33 -5.62 10.59
C TYR A 378 -18.28 -5.25 9.43
N CYS A 379 -17.89 -5.54 8.19
CA CYS A 379 -18.70 -5.18 7.01
C CYS A 379 -19.90 -6.10 6.80
N ASP A 380 -19.76 -7.39 7.09
CA ASP A 380 -20.79 -8.39 6.78
C ASP A 380 -22.04 -8.22 7.66
N TYR A 381 -21.87 -7.66 8.87
CA TYR A 381 -22.99 -7.41 9.77
C TYR A 381 -23.98 -6.35 9.24
N GLN A 382 -23.51 -5.38 8.43
CA GLN A 382 -24.38 -4.32 7.91
C GLN A 382 -25.13 -4.71 6.63
N LEU A 383 -24.82 -5.86 6.04
CA LEU A 383 -25.48 -6.38 4.83
C LEU A 383 -26.59 -7.39 5.14
N VAL A 384 -26.76 -7.78 6.40
CA VAL A 384 -27.94 -8.53 6.81
C VAL A 384 -29.12 -7.57 6.74
N PRO A 385 -30.11 -7.78 5.85
CA PRO A 385 -31.35 -7.02 5.92
C PRO A 385 -31.89 -7.26 7.32
N ASN A 386 -32.13 -6.18 8.07
CA ASN A 386 -32.66 -6.27 9.41
C ASN A 386 -34.00 -7.02 9.31
N LYS A 387 -34.02 -8.34 9.59
CA LYS A 387 -35.22 -9.19 9.44
C LYS A 387 -36.37 -8.74 10.36
N ASN A 388 -36.09 -7.79 11.27
CA ASN A 388 -37.05 -7.17 12.17
C ASN A 388 -37.65 -5.86 11.64
N ALA A 389 -37.17 -5.30 10.52
CA ALA A 389 -37.75 -4.11 9.90
C ALA A 389 -38.95 -4.42 8.97
N ALA A 390 -39.25 -5.70 8.74
CA ALA A 390 -40.44 -6.15 8.00
C ALA A 390 -41.63 -6.51 8.92
N ARG A 391 -41.53 -6.22 10.22
CA ARG A 391 -42.62 -6.36 11.19
C ARG A 391 -42.61 -5.18 12.18
N ALA A 392 -42.98 -4.00 11.69
CA ALA A 392 -43.46 -2.89 12.52
C ALA A 392 -44.44 -2.05 11.70
#